data_AF-A0A3D5C294-F1
#
_entry.id   AF-A0A3D5C294-F1
#
_cell.length_a   1.000
_cell.length_b   1.000
_cell.length_c   1.000
_cell.angle_alpha   90.00
_cell.angle_beta   90.00
_cell.angle_gamma   90.00
#
_symmetry.space_group_name_H-M   'P 1'
#
loop_
_entity.id
_entity.type
_entity.pdbx_description
1 polymer ?
#
loop_
_entity_poly.entity_id
_entity_poly.type
_entity_poly.pdbx_seq_one_letter_code
_entity_poly.pdbx_strand_id
1 'polypeptide(L)'
;MSSAHEASARATAVATLGETIPTDAEVTPLDGRRWGMVIDLDRCTGCQACVVACQAENNIAINEENRVLERRAKTWIRIERYWEGEFPNAKARFIPVLCQHCGN
;
A
#
# COMPACT_ATOMS: atom_id res chain seq x y z
N MET A 1 -59.68 -0.19 -18.43
CA MET A 1 -58.83 1.03 -18.39
C MET A 1 -57.75 0.78 -17.33
N SER A 2 -56.52 0.51 -17.80
CA SER A 2 -55.22 0.38 -17.09
C SER A 2 -55.25 -0.29 -15.69
N SER A 3 -55.26 -1.62 -15.60
CA SER A 3 -54.08 -2.53 -15.54
C SER A 3 -53.15 -2.32 -14.35
N ALA A 4 -53.55 -2.83 -13.19
CA ALA A 4 -52.61 -3.39 -12.23
C ALA A 4 -52.04 -4.68 -12.81
N HIS A 5 -50.71 -4.75 -13.01
CA HIS A 5 -49.83 -5.93 -12.89
C HIS A 5 -48.49 -5.70 -13.61
N GLU A 6 -47.39 -5.84 -12.86
CA GLU A 6 -46.15 -6.58 -13.18
C GLU A 6 -45.11 -6.25 -12.07
N ALA A 7 -45.01 -7.09 -11.04
CA ALA A 7 -44.00 -8.16 -10.89
C ALA A 7 -42.57 -7.59 -10.69
N SER A 8 -42.13 -7.38 -9.45
CA SER A 8 -41.25 -8.31 -8.70
C SER A 8 -39.98 -8.75 -9.42
N ALA A 9 -38.85 -8.14 -9.06
CA ALA A 9 -37.58 -8.86 -8.93
C ALA A 9 -36.73 -8.23 -7.80
N ARG A 10 -36.43 -9.06 -6.81
CA ARG A 10 -35.70 -8.77 -5.57
C ARG A 10 -34.19 -8.67 -5.83
N ALA A 11 -33.49 -7.87 -5.02
CA ALA A 11 -32.24 -8.31 -4.39
C ALA A 11 -31.90 -7.41 -3.21
N THR A 12 -32.35 -7.81 -2.03
CA THR A 12 -31.81 -7.39 -0.75
C THR A 12 -30.33 -7.81 -0.68
N ALA A 13 -29.42 -6.88 -0.36
CA ALA A 13 -28.08 -7.20 0.09
C ALA A 13 -27.86 -6.58 1.47
N VAL A 14 -28.00 -7.44 2.48
CA VAL A 14 -27.56 -7.23 3.86
C VAL A 14 -26.03 -7.35 3.86
N ALA A 15 -25.33 -6.35 4.41
CA ALA A 15 -24.01 -6.52 5.03
C ALA A 15 -23.76 -5.34 5.97
N THR A 16 -24.16 -5.53 7.22
CA THR A 16 -23.75 -4.78 8.39
C THR A 16 -22.25 -4.98 8.69
N LEU A 17 -21.67 -4.00 9.40
CA LEU A 17 -20.36 -4.02 10.08
C LEU A 17 -19.13 -3.79 9.18
N GLY A 18 -18.91 -2.51 8.87
CA GLY A 18 -17.61 -1.97 8.53
C GLY A 18 -17.54 -0.57 9.14
N GLU A 19 -17.31 -0.53 10.45
CA GLU A 19 -17.15 0.64 11.30
C GLU A 19 -16.49 1.80 10.53
N THR A 20 -17.12 2.98 10.55
CA THR A 20 -16.41 4.23 10.25
C THR A 20 -15.22 4.31 11.18
N ILE A 21 -14.01 4.06 10.67
CA ILE A 21 -12.78 4.26 11.44
C ILE A 21 -12.82 5.72 11.94
N PRO A 22 -12.93 5.97 13.25
CA PRO A 22 -12.80 7.31 13.77
C PRO A 22 -11.31 7.65 13.65
N THR A 23 -10.95 8.45 12.64
CA THR A 23 -9.57 8.94 12.48
C THR A 23 -9.36 10.18 13.36
N ASP A 24 -9.58 10.02 14.66
CA ASP A 24 -9.41 11.05 15.66
C ASP A 24 -7.93 11.18 16.04
N ALA A 25 -7.19 11.75 15.10
CA ALA A 25 -6.04 12.60 15.37
C ALA A 25 -6.06 13.65 14.26
N GLU A 26 -6.71 14.78 14.54
CA GLU A 26 -6.88 15.89 13.61
C GLU A 26 -5.51 16.53 13.26
N VAL A 27 -4.74 15.88 12.40
CA VAL A 27 -3.79 16.58 11.54
C VAL A 27 -4.65 17.25 10.47
N THR A 28 -5.23 18.40 10.81
CA THR A 28 -5.94 19.24 9.85
C THR A 28 -4.87 19.89 8.98
N PRO A 29 -4.70 19.45 7.72
CA PRO A 29 -3.68 20.00 6.84
C PRO A 29 -4.02 21.47 6.60
N LEU A 30 -3.03 22.33 6.35
CA LEU A 30 -3.23 23.79 6.20
C LEU A 30 -4.26 24.15 5.09
N ASP A 31 -4.57 23.19 4.22
CA ASP A 31 -5.53 23.26 3.11
C ASP A 31 -6.72 22.29 3.25
N GLY A 32 -6.85 21.58 4.37
CA GLY A 32 -7.89 20.58 4.64
C GLY A 32 -7.73 19.22 3.92
N ARG A 33 -6.64 18.97 3.17
CA ARG A 33 -6.48 17.77 2.32
C ARG A 33 -5.68 16.65 2.99
N ARG A 34 -6.31 15.50 3.23
CA ARG A 34 -5.63 14.29 3.73
C ARG A 34 -5.07 13.45 2.56
N TRP A 35 -3.77 13.20 2.58
CA TRP A 35 -3.09 12.37 1.59
C TRP A 35 -2.92 10.94 2.09
N GLY A 36 -3.09 9.97 1.19
CA GLY A 36 -2.85 8.56 1.45
C GLY A 36 -2.24 7.88 0.22
N MET A 37 -1.49 6.81 0.46
CA MET A 37 -0.89 6.00 -0.59
C MET A 37 -1.32 4.55 -0.40
N VAL A 38 -1.79 3.91 -1.48
CA VAL A 38 -2.14 2.48 -1.49
C VAL A 38 -1.31 1.80 -2.57
N ILE A 39 -0.70 0.67 -2.22
CA ILE A 39 0.14 -0.13 -3.11
C ILE A 39 -0.52 -1.47 -3.32
N ASP A 40 -0.78 -1.82 -4.57
CA ASP A 40 -1.25 -3.15 -4.97
C ASP A 40 -0.07 -4.14 -4.98
N LEU A 41 -0.09 -5.09 -4.03
CA LEU A 41 0.96 -6.09 -3.86
C LEU A 41 0.91 -7.19 -4.92
N ASP A 42 -0.25 -7.49 -5.50
CA ASP A 42 -0.38 -8.54 -6.52
C ASP A 42 0.27 -8.13 -7.83
N ARG A 43 0.38 -6.82 -8.08
CA ARG A 43 1.11 -6.25 -9.23
C ARG A 43 2.59 -6.02 -8.95
N CYS A 44 3.05 -6.14 -7.71
CA CYS A 44 4.44 -5.88 -7.36
C CYS A 44 5.34 -7.06 -7.78
N THR A 45 6.16 -6.86 -8.80
CA THR A 45 7.11 -7.87 -9.31
C THR A 45 8.51 -7.75 -8.70
N GLY A 46 8.74 -6.75 -7.84
CA GLY A 46 10.05 -6.50 -7.25
C GLY A 46 11.06 -5.80 -8.17
N CYS A 47 10.62 -5.09 -9.21
CA CYS A 47 11.49 -4.47 -10.23
C CYS A 47 12.42 -3.35 -9.74
N GLN A 48 12.28 -2.88 -8.50
CA GLN A 48 13.06 -1.79 -7.87
C GLN A 48 12.98 -0.41 -8.56
N ALA A 49 12.13 -0.21 -9.56
CA ALA A 49 11.98 1.09 -10.21
C ALA A 49 11.53 2.19 -9.23
N CYS A 50 10.63 1.88 -8.29
CA CYS A 50 10.19 2.82 -7.27
C CYS A 50 11.31 3.23 -6.29
N VAL A 51 12.31 2.37 -6.06
CA VAL A 51 13.48 2.68 -5.22
C VAL A 51 14.36 3.72 -5.91
N VAL A 52 14.70 3.47 -7.18
CA VAL A 52 15.53 4.39 -7.97
C VAL A 52 14.82 5.73 -8.18
N ALA A 53 13.52 5.71 -8.50
CA ALA A 53 12.72 6.92 -8.64
C ALA A 53 12.75 7.74 -7.34
N CYS A 54 12.52 7.11 -6.19
CA CYS A 54 12.58 7.81 -4.91
C CYS A 54 13.96 8.45 -4.64
N GLN A 55 15.05 7.75 -4.96
CA GLN A 55 16.41 8.29 -4.83
C GLN A 55 16.65 9.50 -5.74
N ALA A 56 16.22 9.42 -6.99
CA ALA A 56 16.37 10.48 -7.98
C ALA A 56 15.58 11.75 -7.61
N GLU A 57 14.33 11.59 -7.17
CA GLU A 57 13.45 12.71 -6.84
C GLU A 57 13.84 13.40 -5.51
N ASN A 58 14.36 12.65 -4.54
CA ASN A 58 14.60 13.16 -3.18
C ASN A 58 16.08 13.44 -2.87
N ASN A 59 16.96 13.40 -3.88
CA ASN A 59 18.40 13.65 -3.72
C ASN A 59 19.04 12.78 -2.63
N ILE A 60 18.62 11.52 -2.53
CA ILE A 60 19.21 10.58 -1.56
C ILE A 60 20.65 10.30 -1.99
N ALA A 61 21.61 10.55 -1.10
CA ALA A 61 23.01 10.31 -1.41
C ALA A 61 23.27 8.86 -1.81
N ILE A 62 24.17 8.67 -2.79
CA ILE A 62 24.59 7.35 -3.26
C ILE A 62 25.18 6.56 -2.07
N ASN A 63 24.87 5.26 -2.05
CA ASN A 63 25.38 4.35 -1.05
C ASN A 63 26.81 3.94 -1.38
N GLU A 64 27.67 4.01 -0.38
CA GLU A 64 29.03 3.45 -0.44
C GLU A 64 29.00 1.99 0.04
N GLU A 65 29.87 1.16 -0.52
CA GLU A 65 29.91 -0.28 -0.24
C GLU A 65 30.09 -0.58 1.26
N ASN A 66 31.05 0.08 1.91
CA ASN A 66 31.32 -0.06 3.35
C ASN A 66 30.06 0.22 4.21
N ARG A 67 29.30 1.27 3.88
CA ARG A 67 28.07 1.65 4.60
C ARG A 67 26.96 0.63 4.42
N VAL A 68 26.85 0.03 3.24
CA VAL A 68 25.88 -1.04 2.98
C VAL A 68 26.22 -2.28 3.81
N LEU A 69 27.49 -2.67 3.87
CA LEU A 69 27.96 -3.81 4.69
C LEU A 69 27.72 -3.58 6.19
N GLU A 70 27.83 -2.33 6.66
CA GLU A 70 27.48 -1.91 8.02
C GLU A 70 25.96 -1.86 8.29
N ARG A 71 25.11 -2.24 7.33
CA ARG A 71 23.64 -2.14 7.37
C ARG A 71 23.14 -0.70 7.51
N ARG A 72 23.84 0.25 6.89
CA ARG A 72 23.53 1.70 6.89
C ARG A 72 23.24 2.22 5.49
N ALA A 73 22.56 1.41 4.67
CA ALA A 73 22.11 1.84 3.36
C ALA A 73 21.08 2.98 3.49
N LYS A 74 21.31 4.06 2.76
CA LYS A 74 20.43 5.22 2.62
C LYS A 74 19.36 4.87 1.58
N THR A 75 18.18 4.50 2.05
CA THR A 75 16.98 4.32 1.22
C THR A 75 15.74 4.67 2.02
N TRP A 76 14.74 5.28 1.38
CA TRP A 76 13.47 5.63 2.04
C TRP A 76 12.36 4.63 1.75
N ILE A 77 12.43 3.98 0.60
CA ILE A 77 11.59 2.84 0.21
C ILE A 77 12.49 1.63 -0.02
N ARG A 78 12.09 0.46 0.47
CA ARG A 78 12.78 -0.81 0.24
C ARG A 78 11.77 -1.85 -0.21
N ILE A 79 12.21 -2.78 -1.04
CA ILE A 79 11.36 -3.93 -1.44
C ILE A 79 11.84 -5.14 -0.65
N GLU A 80 11.00 -5.61 0.25
CA GLU A 80 11.27 -6.83 1.01
C GLU A 80 10.77 -8.04 0.22
N ARG A 81 11.59 -9.09 0.19
CA ARG A 81 11.26 -10.36 -0.45
C ARG A 81 11.03 -11.41 0.63
N TYR A 82 9.82 -11.94 0.67
CA TYR A 82 9.44 -13.05 1.53
C TYR A 82 9.29 -14.32 0.69
N TRP A 83 9.74 -15.44 1.23
CA TRP A 83 9.57 -16.76 0.61
C TRP A 83 8.40 -17.47 1.27
N GLU A 84 7.50 -18.00 0.45
CA GLU A 84 6.31 -18.73 0.90
C GLU A 84 6.33 -20.14 0.34
N GLY A 85 5.98 -21.11 1.19
CA GLY A 85 5.98 -22.53 0.85
C GLY A 85 7.36 -23.19 1.00
N GLU A 86 7.43 -24.46 0.59
CA GLU A 86 8.63 -25.28 0.68
C GLU A 86 9.15 -25.66 -0.72
N PHE A 87 10.45 -25.93 -0.81
CA PHE A 87 11.06 -26.43 -2.05
C PHE A 87 10.39 -27.73 -2.50
N PRO A 88 10.04 -27.90 -3.80
CA PRO A 88 10.36 -27.03 -4.95
C PRO A 88 9.31 -25.94 -5.25
N ASN A 89 8.23 -25.86 -4.48
CA ASN A 89 7.09 -24.99 -4.74
C ASN A 89 7.19 -23.61 -4.05
N ALA A 90 8.39 -23.22 -3.62
CA ALA A 90 8.61 -21.94 -2.95
C ALA A 90 8.37 -20.76 -3.91
N LYS A 91 7.59 -19.77 -3.47
CA LYS A 91 7.29 -18.55 -4.23
C LYS A 91 7.82 -17.32 -3.52
N ALA A 92 8.29 -16.35 -4.29
CA ALA A 92 8.67 -15.04 -3.76
C ALA A 92 7.46 -14.09 -3.75
N ARG A 93 7.19 -13.47 -2.60
CA ARG A 93 6.28 -12.34 -2.44
C ARG A 93 7.09 -11.07 -2.20
N PHE A 94 6.68 -9.97 -2.83
CA PHE A 94 7.34 -8.67 -2.71
C PHE A 94 6.46 -7.68 -1.95
N ILE A 95 7.03 -7.02 -0.95
CA ILE A 95 6.35 -6.01 -0.14
C ILE A 95 7.21 -4.74 -0.14
N PRO A 96 6.77 -3.67 -0.82
CA PRO A 96 7.40 -2.36 -0.69
C PRO A 96 7.12 -1.78 0.69
N VAL A 97 8.18 -1.52 1.45
CA VAL A 97 8.10 -0.92 2.78
C VAL A 97 8.70 0.48 2.75
N LEU A 98 7.92 1.46 3.20
CA LEU A 98 8.27 2.87 3.30
C LEU A 98 7.65 3.47 4.57
N CYS A 99 7.98 4.72 4.88
CA CYS A 99 7.27 5.47 5.92
C CYS A 99 5.78 5.53 5.60
N GLN A 100 4.93 5.14 6.55
CA GLN A 100 3.46 5.09 6.37
C GLN A 100 2.77 6.42 6.72
N HIS A 101 3.53 7.43 7.17
CA HIS A 101 2.99 8.72 7.61
C HIS A 101 1.86 8.55 8.65
N CYS A 102 2.12 7.74 9.67
CA CYS A 102 1.16 7.43 10.74
C CYS A 102 0.65 8.70 11.43
N GLY A 103 -0.63 8.68 11.83
CA GLY A 103 -1.27 9.80 12.53
C GLY A 103 -0.97 9.85 14.03
N ASN A 104 -0.68 8.71 14.67
CA ASN A 104 -0.21 8.53 16.05
C ASN A 104 0.35 7.11 16.22
#